data_AF-A0A7C7NBN5-F1
#
_entry.id   AF-A0A7C7NBN5-F1
#
_cell.length_a   1.000
_cell.length_b   1.000
_cell.length_c   1.000
_cell.angle_alpha   90.00
_cell.angle_beta   90.00
_cell.angle_gamma   90.00
#
_symmetry.space_group_name_H-M   'P 1'
#
loop_
_entity.id
_entity.type
_entity.pdbx_description
1 polymer ?
#
loop_
_entity_poly.entity_id
_entity_poly.type
_entity_poly.pdbx_seq_one_letter_code
_entity_poly.pdbx_strand_id
1 'polypeptide(L)'
;MVNNSRLIKVIVLIILLSSINAQSNGVNNSYWIYTASSEMKDIRIIGIEKDQLVLNNGSWDVKVPLDEIELIAVPPGPSGLGQFLGKNVGACGGLLVGFIAGVIVFPRSDVNDEEISGLKVFIIAGALGGGYFGRKMGGNYLKADPEILVDMTMWTVVEKKEYIQTNLIY
;
A
#
# COMPACT_ATOMS: atom_id res chain seq x y z
N MET A 1 17.33 31.47 24.02
CA MET A 1 18.14 30.37 23.43
C MET A 1 17.27 29.12 23.43
N VAL A 2 16.63 28.79 22.30
CA VAL A 2 15.71 27.64 22.21
C VAL A 2 16.52 26.36 22.44
N ASN A 3 16.04 25.50 23.34
CA ASN A 3 16.78 24.31 23.75
C ASN A 3 16.73 23.24 22.65
N ASN A 4 17.65 23.33 21.69
CA ASN A 4 17.74 22.50 20.47
C ASN A 4 17.71 20.98 20.73
N SER A 5 18.02 20.54 21.95
CA SER A 5 17.94 19.15 22.40
C SER A 5 16.55 18.53 22.24
N ARG A 6 15.47 19.29 22.47
CA ARG A 6 14.09 18.78 22.34
C ARG A 6 13.67 18.61 20.88
N LEU A 7 14.07 19.55 20.03
CA LEU A 7 13.78 19.58 18.59
C LEU A 7 14.46 18.41 17.86
N ILE A 8 15.72 18.12 18.21
CA ILE A 8 16.50 17.00 17.67
C ILE A 8 15.83 15.65 18.00
N LYS A 9 15.34 15.47 19.23
CA LYS A 9 14.67 14.21 19.63
C LYS A 9 13.39 13.93 18.84
N VAL A 10 12.60 14.97 18.55
CA VAL A 10 11.38 14.83 17.75
C VAL A 10 11.71 14.45 16.30
N ILE A 11 12.72 15.08 15.70
CA ILE A 11 13.18 14.78 14.34
C ILE A 11 13.66 13.32 14.24
N VAL A 12 14.47 12.87 15.21
CA VAL A 12 14.96 11.48 15.26
C VAL A 12 13.82 10.47 15.38
N LEU A 13 12.80 10.76 16.19
CA LEU A 13 11.63 9.89 16.33
C LEU A 13 10.83 9.77 15.02
N ILE A 14 10.62 10.89 14.31
CA ILE A 14 9.91 10.91 13.02
C ILE A 14 10.67 10.11 11.95
N ILE A 15 12.00 10.24 11.89
CA ILE A 15 12.83 9.51 10.94
C ILE A 15 12.77 8.00 11.21
N LEU A 16 12.87 7.59 12.48
CA LEU A 16 12.79 6.17 12.88
C LEU A 16 11.43 5.53 12.53
N LEU A 17 10.33 6.24 12.76
CA LEU A 17 8.98 5.78 12.40
C LEU A 17 8.77 5.70 10.88
N SER A 18 9.46 6.54 10.11
CA SER A 18 9.35 6.58 8.65
C SER A 18 10.10 5.42 7.98
N SER A 19 11.22 4.98 8.55
CA SER A 19 12.05 3.89 8.01
C SER A 19 11.41 2.49 8.07
N ILE A 20 10.43 2.26 8.94
CA ILE A 20 9.76 0.95 9.08
C ILE A 20 8.87 0.62 7.86
N ASN A 21 8.44 1.64 7.10
CA ASN A 21 7.51 1.48 5.98
C ASN A 21 8.19 1.38 4.60
N ALA A 22 9.53 1.33 4.55
CA ALA A 22 10.28 1.41 3.30
C ALA A 22 10.71 0.05 2.73
N GLN A 23 10.39 -1.06 3.38
CA GLN A 23 10.86 -2.37 2.96
C GLN A 23 9.68 -3.23 2.49
N SER A 24 9.40 -3.17 1.18
CA SER A 24 9.02 -4.31 0.34
C SER A 24 8.53 -3.79 -1.00
N ASN A 25 9.29 -4.06 -2.06
CA ASN A 25 8.79 -4.88 -3.18
C ASN A 25 9.86 -4.85 -4.28
N GLY A 26 10.69 -5.89 -4.28
CA GLY A 26 11.29 -6.36 -5.52
C GLY A 26 10.16 -6.63 -6.51
N VAL A 27 10.43 -6.36 -7.77
CA VAL A 27 9.52 -6.60 -8.90
C VAL A 27 9.29 -8.11 -9.02
N ASN A 28 8.32 -8.61 -8.26
CA ASN A 28 7.75 -9.94 -8.40
C ASN A 28 6.34 -9.71 -8.91
N ASN A 29 6.09 -10.04 -10.18
CA ASN A 29 4.75 -10.01 -10.74
C ASN A 29 3.90 -11.04 -10.00
N SER A 30 3.11 -10.53 -9.07
CA SER A 30 2.15 -11.28 -8.28
C SER A 30 0.81 -11.26 -9.02
N TYR A 31 0.11 -12.38 -9.04
CA TYR A 31 -1.16 -12.56 -9.75
C TYR A 31 -2.21 -13.13 -8.82
N TRP A 32 -3.46 -12.82 -9.11
CA TRP A 32 -4.62 -13.46 -8.49
C TRP A 32 -5.22 -14.43 -9.51
N ILE A 33 -5.37 -15.69 -9.12
CA ILE A 33 -5.84 -16.77 -9.99
C ILE A 33 -7.16 -17.27 -9.43
N TYR A 34 -8.19 -17.24 -10.27
CA TYR A 34 -9.51 -17.73 -9.95
C TYR A 34 -9.71 -19.06 -10.66
N THR A 35 -10.10 -20.06 -9.88
CA THR A 35 -10.55 -21.36 -10.39
C THR A 35 -12.02 -21.53 -10.09
N ALA A 36 -12.65 -22.50 -10.74
CA ALA A 36 -14.06 -22.83 -10.52
C ALA A 36 -14.45 -23.07 -9.05
N SER A 37 -13.48 -23.46 -8.20
CA SER A 37 -13.71 -23.82 -6.80
C SER A 37 -12.98 -22.94 -5.78
N SER A 38 -12.05 -22.09 -6.21
CA SER A 38 -11.18 -21.35 -5.29
C SER A 38 -10.58 -20.08 -5.88
N GLU A 39 -10.17 -19.17 -4.99
CA GLU A 39 -9.42 -17.97 -5.34
C GLU A 39 -8.04 -18.04 -4.68
N MET A 40 -7.01 -17.84 -5.49
CA MET A 40 -5.61 -17.89 -5.10
C MET A 40 -4.98 -16.50 -5.26
N LYS A 41 -4.68 -15.84 -4.14
CA LYS A 41 -4.17 -14.46 -4.11
C LYS A 41 -2.67 -14.40 -3.93
N ASP A 42 -2.13 -13.34 -4.50
CA ASP A 42 -0.73 -12.93 -4.38
C ASP A 42 0.28 -14.04 -4.75
N ILE A 43 -0.02 -14.76 -5.85
CA ILE A 43 0.73 -15.93 -6.31
C ILE A 43 1.64 -15.58 -7.47
N ARG A 44 2.83 -16.16 -7.51
CA ARG A 44 3.73 -16.08 -8.67
C ARG A 44 3.52 -17.27 -9.60
N ILE A 45 3.42 -17.01 -10.90
CA ILE A 45 3.44 -18.06 -11.92
C ILE A 45 4.91 -18.43 -12.19
N ILE A 46 5.25 -19.71 -11.98
CA ILE A 46 6.62 -20.21 -12.18
C ILE A 46 6.79 -20.78 -13.58
N GLY A 47 5.78 -21.51 -14.05
CA GLY A 47 5.87 -22.27 -15.29
C GLY A 47 4.65 -23.15 -15.51
N ILE A 48 4.71 -23.96 -16.57
CA ILE A 48 3.72 -24.98 -16.88
C ILE A 48 4.40 -26.33 -16.95
N GLU A 49 3.89 -27.31 -16.22
CA GLU A 49 4.30 -28.71 -16.32
C GLU A 49 3.15 -29.53 -16.89
N LYS A 50 3.35 -30.06 -18.11
CA LYS A 50 2.29 -30.74 -18.89
C LYS A 50 1.10 -29.79 -19.08
N ASP A 51 0.00 -30.05 -18.39
CA ASP A 51 -1.24 -29.25 -18.43
C ASP A 51 -1.58 -28.68 -17.05
N GLN A 52 -0.58 -28.55 -16.18
CA GLN A 52 -0.70 -27.95 -14.86
C GLN A 52 0.13 -26.67 -14.78
N LEU A 53 -0.50 -25.60 -14.31
CA LEU A 53 0.16 -24.35 -13.97
C LEU A 53 0.87 -24.52 -12.63
N VAL A 54 2.16 -24.23 -12.60
CA VAL A 54 2.98 -24.28 -11.38
C VAL A 54 3.04 -22.87 -10.79
N LEU A 55 2.60 -22.78 -9.54
CA LEU A 55 2.33 -21.56 -8.81
C LEU A 55 3.12 -21.52 -7.51
N ASN A 56 3.74 -20.40 -7.17
CA ASN A 56 4.42 -20.23 -5.89
C ASN A 56 3.67 -19.21 -5.03
N ASN A 57 3.30 -19.61 -3.81
CA ASN A 57 2.64 -18.73 -2.85
C ASN A 57 3.63 -18.07 -1.85
N GLY A 58 4.93 -18.12 -2.13
CA GLY A 58 6.01 -17.65 -1.26
C GLY A 58 6.59 -18.71 -0.31
N SER A 59 5.92 -19.86 -0.12
CA SER A 59 6.38 -20.94 0.77
C SER A 59 6.63 -22.26 0.04
N TRP A 60 5.74 -22.65 -0.86
CA TRP A 60 5.81 -23.91 -1.60
C TRP A 60 5.17 -23.77 -2.99
N ASP A 61 5.41 -24.76 -3.84
CA ASP A 61 4.87 -24.82 -5.19
C ASP A 61 3.54 -25.60 -5.19
N VAL A 62 2.51 -24.97 -5.74
CA VAL A 62 1.16 -25.49 -5.93
C VAL A 62 0.97 -25.76 -7.42
N LYS A 63 0.34 -26.90 -7.76
CA LYS A 63 0.03 -27.26 -9.14
C LYS A 63 -1.48 -27.20 -9.34
N VAL A 64 -1.90 -26.44 -10.34
CA VAL A 64 -3.32 -26.23 -10.66
C VAL A 64 -3.57 -26.66 -12.09
N PRO A 65 -4.56 -27.53 -12.36
CA PRO A 65 -4.94 -27.89 -13.72
C PRO A 65 -5.36 -26.67 -14.54
N LEU A 66 -4.91 -26.56 -15.79
CA LEU A 66 -5.22 -25.42 -16.66
C LEU A 66 -6.72 -25.33 -17.02
N ASP A 67 -7.42 -26.45 -17.06
CA ASP A 67 -8.87 -26.50 -17.31
C ASP A 67 -9.68 -25.86 -16.18
N GLU A 68 -9.19 -25.93 -14.94
CA GLU A 68 -9.84 -25.33 -13.77
C GLU A 68 -9.66 -23.80 -13.67
N ILE A 69 -8.69 -23.21 -14.40
CA ILE A 69 -8.42 -21.77 -14.34
C ILE A 69 -9.46 -21.01 -15.15
N GLU A 70 -10.21 -20.15 -14.48
CA GLU A 70 -11.24 -19.33 -15.12
C GLU A 70 -10.71 -17.93 -15.43
N LEU A 71 -9.94 -17.34 -14.51
CA LEU A 71 -9.54 -15.94 -14.65
C LEU A 71 -8.20 -15.66 -13.96
N ILE A 72 -7.41 -14.77 -14.57
CA ILE A 72 -6.17 -14.26 -13.99
C ILE A 72 -6.31 -12.74 -13.90
N ALA A 73 -5.94 -12.18 -12.74
CA ALA A 73 -6.02 -10.75 -12.47
C ALA A 73 -4.71 -10.22 -11.86
N VAL A 74 -4.46 -8.93 -12.04
CA VAL A 74 -3.42 -8.21 -11.28
C VAL A 74 -3.96 -7.89 -9.89
N PRO A 75 -3.13 -8.00 -8.84
CA PRO A 75 -3.47 -7.52 -7.52
C PRO A 75 -3.98 -6.07 -7.58
N PRO A 76 -5.05 -5.74 -6.86
CA PRO A 76 -5.65 -4.43 -6.94
C PRO A 76 -4.69 -3.34 -6.46
N GLY A 77 -4.67 -2.25 -7.23
CA GLY A 77 -3.99 -1.02 -6.83
C GLY A 77 -4.67 -0.33 -5.64
N PRO A 78 -4.06 0.75 -5.13
CA PRO A 78 -4.62 1.48 -4.00
C PRO A 78 -5.95 2.15 -4.38
N SER A 79 -7.03 1.97 -3.60
CA SER A 79 -8.34 2.54 -3.94
C SER A 79 -8.34 4.06 -3.89
N GLY A 80 -9.00 4.69 -4.86
CA GLY A 80 -9.28 6.12 -4.83
C GLY A 80 -10.14 6.53 -3.62
N LEU A 81 -11.13 5.71 -3.24
CA LEU A 81 -11.99 5.97 -2.07
C LEU A 81 -11.19 5.82 -0.78
N GLY A 82 -10.36 4.77 -0.69
CA GLY A 82 -9.44 4.56 0.43
C GLY A 82 -8.48 5.72 0.61
N GLN A 83 -7.89 6.19 -0.49
CA GLN A 83 -7.01 7.36 -0.50
C GLN A 83 -7.74 8.63 -0.04
N PHE A 84 -8.99 8.83 -0.46
CA PHE A 84 -9.79 10.00 -0.08
C PHE A 84 -10.12 9.98 1.42
N LEU A 85 -10.66 8.87 1.93
CA LEU A 85 -11.02 8.73 3.35
C LEU A 85 -9.76 8.79 4.22
N GLY A 86 -8.73 8.06 3.84
CA GLY A 86 -7.44 8.05 4.53
C GLY A 86 -6.80 9.44 4.60
N LYS A 87 -6.86 10.23 3.52
CA LYS A 87 -6.36 11.61 3.52
C LYS A 87 -7.06 12.47 4.58
N ASN A 88 -8.39 12.42 4.63
CA ASN A 88 -9.17 13.26 5.55
C ASN A 88 -8.95 12.84 7.01
N VAL A 89 -9.03 11.53 7.30
CA VAL A 89 -8.78 10.99 8.64
C VAL A 89 -7.35 11.28 9.08
N GLY A 90 -6.38 11.05 8.19
CA GLY A 90 -4.97 11.33 8.43
C GLY A 90 -4.70 12.82 8.67
N ALA A 91 -5.34 13.73 7.93
CA ALA A 91 -5.22 15.16 8.15
C ALA A 91 -5.76 15.59 9.52
N CYS A 92 -6.90 15.02 9.96
CA CYS A 92 -7.42 15.26 11.31
C CYS A 92 -6.47 14.77 12.42
N GLY A 93 -5.92 13.56 12.27
CA GLY A 93 -4.90 13.06 13.21
C GLY A 93 -3.61 13.92 13.18
N GLY A 94 -3.21 14.34 11.99
CA GLY A 94 -2.08 15.23 11.77
C GLY A 94 -2.24 16.60 12.40
N LEU A 95 -3.44 17.19 12.37
CA LEU A 95 -3.77 18.44 13.06
C LEU A 95 -3.51 18.33 14.57
N LEU A 96 -3.95 17.23 15.19
CA LEU A 96 -3.77 16.98 16.63
C LEU A 96 -2.29 16.82 16.98
N VAL A 97 -1.55 16.04 16.21
CA VAL A 97 -0.10 15.85 16.42
C VAL A 97 0.65 17.17 16.23
N GLY A 98 0.31 17.93 15.18
CA GLY A 98 0.88 19.26 14.91
C GLY A 98 0.57 20.25 16.03
N PHE A 99 -0.65 20.24 16.57
CA PHE A 99 -1.02 21.06 17.71
C PHE A 99 -0.19 20.72 18.95
N ILE A 100 -0.10 19.43 19.32
CA ILE A 100 0.69 18.99 20.49
C ILE A 100 2.16 19.36 20.32
N ALA A 101 2.75 19.11 19.14
CA ALA A 101 4.13 19.47 18.85
C ALA A 101 4.34 20.98 18.95
N GLY A 102 3.43 21.79 18.39
CA GLY A 102 3.48 23.24 18.47
C GLY A 102 3.43 23.75 19.90
N VAL A 103 2.58 23.18 20.76
CA VAL A 103 2.50 23.54 22.20
C VAL A 103 3.78 23.16 22.97
N ILE A 104 4.47 22.07 22.59
CA ILE A 104 5.73 21.67 23.22
C ILE A 104 6.88 22.62 22.82
N VAL A 105 6.91 23.06 21.56
CA VAL A 105 7.96 23.94 21.01
C VAL A 105 7.74 25.39 21.44
N PHE A 106 6.48 25.83 21.48
CA PHE A 106 6.04 27.15 21.94
C PHE A 106 5.09 26.97 23.14
N PRO A 107 5.63 26.62 24.32
CA PRO A 107 4.83 26.51 25.54
C PRO A 107 4.35 27.91 25.93
N ARG A 108 3.03 28.15 25.82
CA ARG A 108 2.38 29.43 26.17
C ARG A 108 2.91 29.98 27.50
N SER A 109 3.65 31.08 27.45
CA SER A 109 3.93 31.92 28.62
C SER A 109 3.51 33.38 28.46
N ASP A 110 3.37 33.88 27.22
CA ASP A 110 2.72 35.17 26.93
C ASP A 110 2.23 35.19 25.48
N VAL A 111 1.07 35.79 25.21
CA VAL A 111 0.39 35.66 23.90
C VAL A 111 0.94 36.70 22.93
N ASN A 112 2.13 36.45 22.38
CA ASN A 112 2.71 37.25 21.30
C ASN A 112 2.35 36.68 19.92
N ASP A 113 2.15 37.56 18.93
CA ASP A 113 1.73 37.19 17.56
C ASP A 113 2.67 36.18 16.88
N GLU A 114 3.95 36.19 17.23
CA GLU A 114 4.97 35.25 16.71
C GLU A 114 4.76 33.81 17.21
N GLU A 115 4.37 33.60 18.47
CA GLU A 115 4.10 32.25 19.01
C GLU A 115 2.83 31.66 18.41
N ILE A 116 1.81 32.50 18.18
CA ILE A 116 0.58 32.11 17.47
C ILE A 116 0.91 31.72 16.03
N SER A 117 1.81 32.47 15.37
CA SER A 117 2.26 32.15 14.01
C SER A 117 3.01 30.82 13.96
N GLY A 118 3.93 30.58 14.90
CA GLY A 118 4.68 29.32 15.03
C GLY A 118 3.78 28.11 15.27
N LEU A 119 2.81 28.22 16.18
CA LEU A 119 1.83 27.17 16.46
C LEU A 119 0.99 26.82 15.21
N LYS A 120 0.54 27.82 14.45
CA LYS A 120 -0.21 27.60 13.20
C LYS A 120 0.61 26.84 12.17
N VAL A 121 1.91 27.13 12.05
CA VAL A 121 2.80 26.41 11.13
C VAL A 121 2.87 24.92 11.47
N PHE A 122 3.02 24.56 12.75
CA PHE A 122 3.04 23.15 13.16
C PHE A 122 1.70 22.44 12.94
N ILE A 123 0.58 23.11 13.18
CA ILE A 123 -0.77 22.57 12.91
C ILE A 123 -0.94 22.29 11.41
N ILE A 124 -0.57 23.25 10.55
CA ILE A 124 -0.67 23.11 9.10
C ILE A 124 0.27 21.99 8.60
N ALA A 125 1.52 21.99 9.06
CA ALA A 125 2.49 20.96 8.70
C ALA A 125 2.02 19.56 9.15
N GLY A 126 1.45 19.46 10.35
CA GLY A 126 0.84 18.24 10.87
C GLY A 126 -0.32 17.77 9.99
N ALA A 127 -1.25 18.67 9.62
CA ALA A 127 -2.37 18.34 8.74
C ALA A 127 -1.93 17.83 7.37
N LEU A 128 -0.93 18.49 6.76
CA LEU A 128 -0.39 18.10 5.46
C LEU A 128 0.33 16.75 5.54
N GLY A 129 1.19 16.56 6.54
CA GLY A 129 1.90 15.29 6.76
C GLY A 129 0.94 14.14 7.05
N GLY A 130 0.01 14.34 7.98
CA GLY A 130 -1.03 13.37 8.31
C GLY A 130 -1.91 13.03 7.12
N GLY A 131 -2.30 14.01 6.31
CA GLY A 131 -3.07 13.79 5.09
C GLY A 131 -2.30 13.00 4.02
N TYR A 132 -1.00 13.26 3.86
CA TYR A 132 -0.14 12.51 2.94
C TYR A 132 -0.02 11.04 3.36
N PHE A 133 0.33 10.78 4.62
CA PHE A 133 0.46 9.40 5.13
C PHE A 133 -0.88 8.69 5.19
N GLY A 134 -1.94 9.38 5.62
CA GLY A 134 -3.30 8.87 5.65
C GLY A 134 -3.79 8.46 4.27
N ARG A 135 -3.51 9.27 3.22
CA ARG A 135 -3.83 8.91 1.84
C ARG A 135 -3.16 7.60 1.44
N LYS A 136 -1.86 7.46 1.71
CA LYS A 136 -1.07 6.26 1.37
C LYS A 136 -1.61 5.02 2.09
N MET A 137 -1.87 5.14 3.39
CA MET A 137 -2.38 4.03 4.22
C MET A 137 -3.81 3.65 3.84
N GLY A 138 -4.70 4.62 3.67
CA GLY A 138 -6.10 4.39 3.33
C GLY A 138 -6.27 3.74 1.96
N GLY A 139 -5.46 4.13 0.98
CA GLY A 139 -5.43 3.51 -0.34
C GLY A 139 -4.98 2.04 -0.30
N ASN A 140 -4.04 1.71 0.58
CA ASN A 140 -3.58 0.34 0.74
C ASN A 140 -4.55 -0.54 1.55
N TYR A 141 -5.28 0.06 2.50
CA TYR A 141 -6.20 -0.67 3.38
C TYR A 141 -7.53 -1.00 2.69
N LEU A 142 -8.10 -0.02 2.00
CA LEU A 142 -9.22 -0.23 1.10
C LEU A 142 -8.61 -0.39 -0.29
N LYS A 143 -8.26 -1.62 -0.69
CA LYS A 143 -7.76 -1.89 -2.03
C LYS A 143 -8.87 -1.62 -3.07
N ALA A 144 -8.49 -1.31 -4.30
CA ALA A 144 -9.44 -1.24 -5.41
C ALA A 144 -9.96 -2.64 -5.76
N ASP A 145 -10.85 -2.72 -6.74
CA ASP A 145 -11.19 -4.00 -7.34
C ASP A 145 -10.00 -4.51 -8.18
N PRO A 146 -9.76 -5.83 -8.22
CA PRO A 146 -8.69 -6.40 -9.02
C PRO A 146 -8.94 -6.16 -10.51
N GLU A 147 -7.87 -5.88 -11.24
CA GLU A 147 -7.94 -5.68 -12.69
C GLU A 147 -7.82 -7.05 -13.36
N ILE A 148 -8.90 -7.45 -14.05
CA ILE A 148 -8.95 -8.70 -14.80
C ILE A 148 -7.98 -8.58 -15.98
N LEU A 149 -6.91 -9.40 -15.98
CA LEU A 149 -5.98 -9.47 -17.11
C LEU A 149 -6.59 -10.26 -18.26
N VAL A 150 -7.20 -11.39 -17.93
CA VAL A 150 -7.76 -12.31 -18.92
C VAL A 150 -8.83 -13.18 -18.26
N ASP A 151 -9.98 -13.27 -18.94
CA ASP A 151 -11.02 -14.25 -18.67
C ASP A 151 -10.84 -15.41 -19.66
N MET A 152 -10.59 -16.59 -19.12
CA MET A 152 -10.29 -17.84 -19.82
C MET A 152 -11.38 -18.89 -19.63
N THR A 153 -12.53 -18.53 -19.07
CA THR A 153 -13.61 -19.47 -18.72
C THR A 153 -14.05 -20.32 -19.92
N MET A 154 -14.07 -19.72 -21.12
CA MET A 154 -14.52 -20.37 -22.35
C MET A 154 -13.37 -20.91 -23.22
N TRP A 155 -12.12 -20.88 -22.73
CA TRP A 155 -10.94 -21.24 -23.52
C TRP A 155 -10.61 -22.72 -23.37
N THR A 156 -10.05 -23.31 -24.42
CA THR A 156 -9.47 -24.65 -24.37
C THR A 156 -8.15 -24.64 -23.60
N VAL A 157 -7.74 -25.79 -23.08
CA VAL A 157 -6.46 -25.96 -22.36
C VAL A 157 -5.26 -25.50 -23.21
N VAL A 158 -5.33 -25.70 -24.53
CA VAL A 158 -4.27 -25.31 -25.47
C VAL A 158 -4.16 -23.79 -25.56
N GLU A 159 -5.27 -23.08 -25.71
CA GLU A 159 -5.31 -21.61 -25.79
C GLU A 159 -4.82 -20.97 -24.47
N LYS A 160 -5.26 -21.52 -23.33
CA LYS A 160 -4.78 -21.07 -22.01
C LYS A 160 -3.27 -21.21 -21.89
N LYS A 161 -2.73 -22.37 -22.29
CA LYS A 161 -1.30 -22.66 -22.24
C LYS A 161 -0.48 -21.71 -23.09
N GLU A 162 -0.89 -21.49 -24.34
CA GLU A 162 -0.20 -20.60 -25.28
C GLU A 162 -0.16 -19.16 -24.75
N TYR A 163 -1.28 -18.65 -24.24
CA TYR A 163 -1.34 -17.30 -23.68
C TYR A 163 -0.42 -17.15 -22.48
N ILE A 164 -0.48 -18.08 -21.51
CA ILE A 164 0.32 -18.01 -20.29
C ILE A 164 1.82 -18.09 -20.64
N GLN A 165 2.20 -18.98 -21.57
CA GLN A 165 3.60 -19.12 -22.01
C GLN A 165 4.12 -17.88 -22.75
N THR A 166 3.26 -17.18 -23.49
CA THR A 166 3.67 -16.03 -24.29
C THR A 166 3.66 -14.73 -23.50
N ASN A 167 2.74 -14.58 -22.54
CA ASN A 167 2.47 -13.29 -21.89
C ASN A 167 2.82 -13.25 -20.40
N LEU A 168 2.85 -14.40 -19.71
CA LEU A 168 2.98 -14.44 -18.24
C LEU A 168 4.26 -15.13 -17.76
N ILE A 169 4.86 -15.98 -18.60
CA ILE A 169 6.14 -16.65 -18.35
C ILE A 169 7.16 -16.05 -19.31
N TYR A 170 8.14 -15.31 -18.79
CA TYR A 170 9.26 -14.74 -19.54
C TYR A 170 10.57 -15.44 -19.16
#